data_AF-R7LY14-F1
#
_entry.id   AF-R7LY14-F1
#
_cell.length_a   1.000
_cell.length_b   1.000
_cell.length_c   1.000
_cell.angle_alpha   90.00
_cell.angle_beta   90.00
_cell.angle_gamma   90.00
#
_symmetry.space_group_name_H-M   'P 1'
#
loop_
_entity.id
_entity.type
_entity.pdbx_description
1 polymer ?
#
loop_
_entity_poly.entity_id
_entity_poly.type
_entity_poly.pdbx_seq_one_letter_code
_entity_poly.pdbx_strand_id
1 'polypeptide(L)'
;MKKVFLILSVIILLCFIYLAIINFENYSSINFLNRNLTDVQIQNGWIIQGVYIAKAVRISTFLVLTLISGIFVGAGTVYMFLEATKIKVKAYERELEKTSISGTNNASKVEVLEAKIKTLEKAFNTVIDERTKLEVQIKTLNAEIDNLNKKN
;
A
#
# COMPACT_ATOMS: atom_id res chain seq x y z
N MET A 1 -17.69 -14.94 -6.35
CA MET A 1 -17.07 -15.23 -5.04
C MET A 1 -17.77 -14.55 -3.86
N LYS A 2 -17.94 -13.22 -3.82
CA LYS A 2 -18.59 -12.51 -2.69
C LYS A 2 -19.99 -13.04 -2.31
N LYS A 3 -20.85 -13.31 -3.31
CA LYS A 3 -22.21 -13.83 -3.08
C LYS A 3 -22.22 -15.24 -2.45
N VAL A 4 -21.32 -16.12 -2.90
CA VAL A 4 -21.18 -17.48 -2.37
C VAL A 4 -20.71 -17.45 -0.91
N PHE A 5 -19.75 -16.58 -0.58
CA PHE A 5 -19.25 -16.42 0.78
C PHE A 5 -20.32 -15.86 1.73
N LEU A 6 -21.16 -14.94 1.25
CA LEU A 6 -22.28 -14.40 2.01
C LEU A 6 -23.34 -15.48 2.30
N ILE A 7 -23.71 -16.27 1.29
CA ILE A 7 -24.64 -17.39 1.46
C ILE A 7 -24.09 -18.41 2.47
N LEU A 8 -22.81 -18.78 2.35
CA LEU A 8 -22.17 -19.72 3.26
C LEU A 8 -22.15 -19.20 4.71
N SER A 9 -21.84 -17.91 4.89
CA SER A 9 -21.82 -17.26 6.21
C SER A 9 -23.20 -17.28 6.88
N VAL A 10 -24.26 -17.00 6.12
CA VAL A 10 -25.65 -17.06 6.61
C VAL A 10 -26.02 -18.50 7.03
N ILE A 11 -25.64 -19.50 6.23
CA ILE A 11 -25.89 -20.92 6.56
C ILE A 11 -25.18 -21.32 7.85
N ILE A 12 -23.91 -20.94 8.02
CA ILE A 12 -23.13 -21.23 9.23
C ILE A 12 -23.74 -20.55 10.45
N LEU A 13 -24.16 -19.28 10.32
CA LEU A 13 -24.82 -18.55 11.39
C LEU A 13 -26.12 -19.23 11.83
N LEU A 14 -26.96 -19.62 10.87
CA LEU A 14 -28.20 -20.35 11.16
C LEU A 14 -27.94 -21.70 11.83
N CYS A 15 -26.88 -22.41 11.43
CA CYS A 15 -26.46 -23.66 12.06
C CYS A 15 -26.06 -23.44 13.53
N PHE A 16 -25.30 -22.38 13.82
CA PHE A 16 -24.95 -22.02 15.20
C PHE A 16 -26.16 -21.64 16.05
N ILE A 17 -27.09 -20.87 15.50
CA ILE A 17 -28.34 -20.51 16.19
C ILE A 17 -29.17 -21.77 16.48
N TYR A 18 -29.30 -22.66 15.51
CA TYR A 18 -29.99 -23.93 15.69
C TYR A 18 -29.35 -24.78 16.80
N LEU A 19 -28.02 -24.90 16.82
CA LEU A 19 -27.28 -25.59 17.88
C LEU A 19 -27.45 -24.93 19.26
N ALA A 20 -27.59 -23.61 19.32
CA ALA A 20 -27.86 -22.90 20.57
C ALA A 20 -29.29 -23.20 21.09
N ILE A 21 -30.28 -23.27 20.20
CA ILE A 21 -31.68 -23.56 20.57
C ILE A 21 -31.81 -25.00 21.07
N ILE A 22 -31.28 -25.98 20.34
CA ILE A 22 -31.40 -27.40 20.73
C ILE A 22 -30.69 -27.72 22.05
N ASN A 23 -29.64 -26.96 22.38
CA ASN A 23 -28.89 -27.10 23.63
C ASN A 23 -29.31 -26.10 24.72
N PHE A 24 -30.50 -25.52 24.63
CA PHE A 24 -30.94 -24.49 25.58
C PHE A 24 -31.11 -25.01 27.02
N GLU A 25 -31.62 -26.22 27.19
CA GLU A 25 -31.79 -26.86 28.51
C GLU A 25 -30.61 -27.77 28.89
N ASN A 26 -29.59 -27.88 28.04
CA ASN A 26 -28.43 -28.71 28.32
C ASN A 26 -27.39 -27.91 29.11
N TYR A 27 -26.92 -28.50 30.20
CA TYR A 27 -25.89 -27.95 31.07
C TYR A 27 -24.63 -28.80 30.98
N SER A 28 -23.47 -28.15 30.98
CA SER A 28 -22.17 -28.79 31.05
C SER A 28 -21.34 -28.19 32.18
N SER A 29 -20.57 -29.02 32.87
CA SER A 29 -19.68 -28.57 33.93
C SER A 29 -18.37 -28.06 33.35
N ILE A 30 -18.03 -26.80 33.63
CA ILE A 30 -16.71 -26.25 33.33
C ILE A 30 -15.83 -26.44 34.58
N ASN A 31 -14.70 -27.10 34.39
CA ASN A 31 -13.74 -27.38 35.45
C ASN A 31 -12.66 -26.30 35.48
N PHE A 32 -12.44 -25.73 36.66
CA PHE A 32 -11.41 -24.75 36.96
C PHE A 32 -10.38 -25.35 37.92
N LEU A 33 -9.13 -24.91 37.82
CA LEU A 33 -8.07 -25.31 38.75
C LEU A 33 -8.42 -24.83 40.16
N ASN A 34 -8.34 -25.72 41.14
CA ASN A 34 -8.79 -25.45 42.50
C ASN A 34 -7.90 -24.44 43.23
N ARG A 35 -8.54 -23.43 43.81
CA ARG A 35 -8.05 -22.61 44.93
C ARG A 35 -9.17 -22.67 45.96
N ASN A 36 -8.85 -23.05 47.21
CA ASN A 36 -9.79 -23.23 48.33
C ASN A 36 -11.09 -22.42 48.15
N LEU A 37 -12.22 -23.12 48.03
CA LEU A 37 -13.52 -22.48 47.86
C LEU A 37 -13.85 -21.65 49.09
N THR A 38 -14.31 -20.42 48.88
CA THR A 38 -14.95 -19.63 49.94
C THR A 38 -16.42 -20.04 50.07
N ASP A 39 -17.03 -19.85 51.25
CA ASP A 39 -18.45 -20.19 51.48
C ASP A 39 -19.41 -19.54 50.47
N VAL A 40 -19.07 -18.35 49.98
CA VAL A 40 -19.81 -17.61 48.95
C VAL A 40 -19.79 -18.36 47.60
N GLN A 41 -18.74 -19.10 47.29
CA GLN A 41 -18.65 -19.87 46.05
C GLN A 41 -19.50 -21.14 46.12
N ILE A 42 -19.54 -21.81 47.27
CA ILE A 42 -20.39 -22.99 47.48
C ILE A 42 -21.88 -22.61 47.33
N GLN A 43 -22.30 -21.48 47.92
CA GLN A 43 -23.66 -20.95 47.77
C GLN A 43 -24.04 -20.59 46.32
N ASN A 44 -23.05 -20.22 45.49
CA ASN A 44 -23.25 -19.88 44.08
C ASN A 44 -23.25 -21.10 43.14
N GLY A 45 -23.43 -22.31 43.68
CA GLY A 45 -23.57 -23.54 42.90
C GLY A 45 -22.26 -24.12 42.37
N TRP A 46 -21.13 -23.76 42.97
CA TRP A 46 -19.84 -24.36 42.67
C TRP A 46 -19.64 -25.64 43.50
N ILE A 47 -19.23 -26.72 42.84
CA ILE A 47 -19.00 -28.02 43.48
C ILE A 47 -17.52 -28.41 43.39
N ILE A 48 -17.02 -29.09 44.43
CA ILE A 48 -15.67 -29.67 44.42
C ILE A 48 -15.77 -31.04 43.74
N GLN A 49 -15.01 -31.24 42.66
CA GLN A 49 -14.88 -32.51 41.96
C GLN A 49 -13.40 -32.92 41.94
N GLY A 50 -12.92 -33.44 43.08
CA GLY A 50 -11.51 -33.79 43.28
C GLY A 50 -10.60 -32.56 43.30
N VAL A 51 -9.62 -32.52 42.38
CA VAL A 51 -8.64 -31.41 42.24
C VAL A 51 -9.23 -30.20 41.51
N TYR A 52 -10.46 -30.27 41.05
CA TYR A 52 -11.12 -29.21 40.28
C TYR A 52 -12.33 -28.64 41.01
N ILE A 53 -12.59 -27.37 40.73
CA ILE A 53 -13.84 -26.69 41.06
C ILE A 53 -14.69 -26.69 39.78
N ALA A 54 -15.92 -27.19 39.86
CA ALA A 54 -16.81 -27.27 38.71
C ALA A 54 -18.00 -26.31 38.86
N LYS A 55 -18.39 -25.67 37.76
CA LYS A 55 -19.65 -24.91 37.66
C LYS A 55 -20.44 -25.36 36.45
N ALA A 56 -21.72 -25.64 36.65
CA ALA A 56 -22.65 -25.91 35.56
C ALA A 56 -22.90 -24.61 34.77
N VAL A 57 -22.63 -24.66 33.48
CA VAL A 57 -22.92 -23.57 32.53
C VAL A 57 -23.82 -24.12 31.45
N ARG A 58 -24.81 -23.32 31.07
CA ARG A 58 -25.72 -23.64 29.97
C ARG A 58 -24.94 -23.64 28.66
N ILE A 59 -25.03 -24.73 27.91
CA ILE A 59 -24.29 -24.93 26.66
C ILE A 59 -24.67 -23.85 25.63
N SER A 60 -25.95 -23.46 25.58
CA SER A 60 -26.40 -22.39 24.68
C SER A 60 -25.72 -21.04 24.95
N THR A 61 -25.58 -20.64 26.22
CA THR A 61 -24.90 -19.40 26.61
C THR A 61 -23.42 -19.46 26.22
N PHE A 62 -22.76 -20.60 26.46
CA PHE A 62 -21.37 -20.79 26.05
C PHE A 62 -21.20 -20.66 24.53
N LEU A 63 -22.04 -21.34 23.74
CA LEU A 63 -21.99 -21.29 22.27
C LEU A 63 -22.17 -19.86 21.73
N VAL A 64 -23.10 -19.08 22.29
CA VAL A 64 -23.33 -17.68 21.89
C VAL A 64 -22.10 -16.82 22.20
N LEU A 65 -21.51 -16.97 23.39
CA LEU A 65 -20.30 -16.23 23.75
C LEU A 65 -19.10 -16.58 22.86
N THR A 66 -18.93 -17.86 22.52
CA THR A 66 -17.88 -18.30 21.58
C THR A 66 -18.11 -17.72 20.19
N LEU A 67 -19.35 -17.67 19.70
CA LEU A 67 -19.67 -17.08 18.40
C LEU A 67 -19.34 -15.58 18.37
N ILE A 68 -19.75 -14.82 19.39
CA ILE A 68 -19.47 -13.39 19.49
C ILE A 68 -17.96 -13.15 19.55
N SER A 69 -17.24 -13.90 20.40
CA SER A 69 -15.79 -13.81 20.51
C SER A 69 -15.09 -14.12 19.18
N GLY A 70 -15.52 -15.17 18.48
CA GLY A 70 -14.99 -15.54 17.17
C GLY A 70 -15.18 -14.45 16.11
N ILE A 71 -16.34 -13.79 16.09
CA ILE A 71 -16.60 -12.67 15.18
C ILE A 71 -15.66 -11.50 15.47
N PHE A 72 -15.47 -11.13 16.74
CA PHE A 72 -14.57 -10.04 17.12
C PHE A 72 -13.10 -10.34 16.78
N VAL A 73 -12.61 -11.54 17.09
CA VAL A 73 -11.23 -11.94 16.76
C VAL A 73 -11.03 -12.04 15.24
N GLY A 74 -12.00 -12.63 14.52
CA GLY A 74 -11.97 -12.72 13.07
C GLY A 74 -11.95 -11.35 12.39
N ALA A 75 -12.81 -10.43 12.81
CA ALA A 75 -12.81 -9.06 12.31
C ALA A 75 -11.49 -8.35 12.64
N GLY A 76 -11.03 -8.43 13.89
CA GLY A 76 -9.81 -7.77 14.35
C GLY A 76 -8.57 -8.20 13.57
N THR A 77 -8.40 -9.50 13.32
CA THR A 77 -7.26 -10.02 12.54
C THR A 77 -7.30 -9.54 11.09
N VAL A 78 -8.47 -9.56 10.44
CA VAL A 78 -8.62 -9.04 9.06
C VAL A 78 -8.28 -7.56 8.98
N TYR A 79 -8.74 -6.75 9.94
CA TYR A 79 -8.42 -5.31 9.98
C TYR A 79 -6.92 -5.06 10.13
N MET A 80 -6.23 -5.81 10.99
CA MET A 80 -4.78 -5.69 11.19
C MET A 80 -4.01 -5.99 9.90
N PHE A 81 -4.37 -7.05 9.17
CA PHE A 81 -3.73 -7.36 7.87
C PHE A 81 -4.07 -6.34 6.78
N LEU A 82 -5.27 -5.79 6.80
CA LEU A 82 -5.69 -4.76 5.84
C LEU A 82 -4.91 -3.45 6.08
N GLU A 83 -4.70 -3.06 7.34
CA GLU A 83 -3.87 -1.91 7.67
C GLU A 83 -2.40 -2.13 7.26
N ALA A 84 -1.84 -3.30 7.54
CA ALA A 84 -0.48 -3.64 7.13
C ALA A 84 -0.29 -3.57 5.59
N THR A 85 -1.28 -4.01 4.81
CA THR A 85 -1.23 -3.92 3.34
C THR A 85 -1.36 -2.49 2.85
N LYS A 86 -2.25 -1.68 3.45
CA LYS A 86 -2.37 -0.24 3.14
C LYS A 86 -1.07 0.53 3.36
N ILE A 87 -0.37 0.25 4.47
CA ILE A 87 0.91 0.89 4.76
C ILE A 87 1.93 0.58 3.66
N LYS A 88 2.00 -0.67 3.20
CA LYS A 88 2.89 -1.08 2.11
C LYS A 88 2.54 -0.36 0.80
N VAL A 89 1.26 -0.35 0.42
CA VAL A 89 0.81 0.34 -0.81
C VAL A 89 1.18 1.83 -0.77
N LYS A 90 0.93 2.50 0.35
CA LYS A 90 1.31 3.91 0.53
C LYS A 90 2.82 4.15 0.46
N ALA A 91 3.64 3.20 0.93
CA ALA A 91 5.09 3.28 0.78
C ALA A 91 5.51 3.16 -0.70
N TYR A 92 4.92 2.22 -1.44
CA TYR A 92 5.15 2.08 -2.88
C TYR A 92 4.72 3.32 -3.67
N GLU A 93 3.56 3.91 -3.37
CA GLU A 93 3.11 5.15 -4.02
C GLU A 93 4.11 6.29 -3.81
N ARG A 94 4.66 6.44 -2.60
CA ARG A 94 5.70 7.44 -2.30
C ARG A 94 6.99 7.21 -3.07
N GLU A 95 7.40 5.96 -3.28
CA GLU A 95 8.57 5.64 -4.10
C GLU A 95 8.33 5.93 -5.58
N LEU A 96 7.12 5.66 -6.06
CA LEU A 96 6.71 5.96 -7.42
C LEU A 96 6.70 7.49 -7.66
N GLU A 97 6.19 8.28 -6.73
CA GLU A 97 6.22 9.75 -6.79
C GLU A 97 7.65 10.31 -6.77
N LYS A 98 8.55 9.75 -5.95
CA LYS A 98 9.96 10.14 -5.97
C LYS A 98 10.62 9.85 -7.32
N THR A 99 10.26 8.71 -7.93
CA THR A 99 10.76 8.30 -9.25
C THR A 99 10.19 9.16 -10.37
N SER A 100 8.92 9.56 -10.29
CA SER A 100 8.31 10.43 -11.31
C SER A 100 8.88 11.85 -11.25
N ILE A 101 9.14 12.38 -10.05
CA ILE A 101 9.80 13.68 -9.87
C ILE A 101 11.23 13.66 -10.42
N SER A 102 12.00 12.59 -10.17
CA SER A 102 13.36 12.47 -10.70
C SER A 102 13.38 12.28 -12.22
N GLY A 103 12.40 11.56 -12.78
CA GLY A 103 12.20 11.45 -14.23
C GLY A 103 11.90 12.79 -14.90
N THR A 104 10.99 13.59 -14.34
CA THR A 104 10.66 14.94 -14.84
C THR A 104 11.86 15.89 -14.74
N ASN A 105 12.61 15.86 -13.64
CA ASN A 105 13.82 16.69 -13.49
C ASN A 105 14.91 16.34 -14.51
N ASN A 106 15.04 15.06 -14.88
CA ASN A 106 15.99 14.64 -15.92
C ASN A 106 15.49 15.04 -17.32
N ALA A 107 14.19 14.94 -17.59
CA ALA A 107 13.61 15.41 -18.85
C ALA A 107 13.83 16.93 -19.03
N SER A 108 13.54 17.75 -18.02
CA SER A 108 13.81 19.19 -18.09
C SER A 108 15.30 19.53 -18.26
N LYS A 109 16.21 18.75 -17.67
CA LYS A 109 17.66 18.94 -17.90
C LYS A 109 18.07 18.65 -19.35
N VAL A 110 17.51 17.59 -19.95
CA VAL A 110 17.77 17.24 -21.36
C VAL A 110 17.21 18.31 -22.29
N GLU A 111 15.99 18.79 -22.06
CA GLU A 111 15.37 19.85 -22.86
C GLU A 111 16.20 21.17 -22.81
N VAL A 112 16.71 21.53 -21.63
CA VAL A 112 17.62 22.68 -21.48
C VAL A 112 18.96 22.44 -22.19
N LEU A 113 19.50 21.22 -22.17
CA LEU A 113 20.74 20.87 -22.87
C LEU A 113 20.54 20.93 -24.40
N GLU A 114 19.42 20.43 -24.91
CA GLU A 114 19.06 20.54 -26.33
C GLU A 114 18.92 21.99 -26.77
N ALA A 115 18.24 22.83 -25.96
CA ALA A 115 18.12 24.25 -26.24
C ALA A 115 19.51 24.95 -26.30
N LYS A 116 20.42 24.62 -25.38
CA LYS A 116 21.80 25.14 -25.38
C LYS A 116 22.59 24.69 -26.60
N ILE A 117 22.47 23.42 -27.00
CA ILE A 117 23.11 22.89 -28.21
C ILE A 117 22.60 23.63 -29.45
N LYS A 118 21.28 23.81 -29.57
CA LYS A 118 20.68 24.52 -30.71
C LYS A 118 21.13 25.98 -30.80
N THR A 119 21.31 26.66 -29.66
CA THR A 119 21.90 28.00 -29.66
C THR A 119 23.38 28.01 -30.07
N LEU A 120 24.15 27.00 -29.65
CA LEU A 120 25.54 26.85 -30.08
C LEU A 120 25.65 26.56 -31.57
N GLU A 121 24.81 25.69 -32.12
CA GLU A 121 24.73 25.41 -33.55
C GLU A 121 24.38 26.66 -34.35
N LYS A 122 23.41 27.45 -33.87
CA LYS A 122 23.04 28.71 -34.52
C LYS A 122 24.19 29.73 -34.50
N ALA A 123 24.85 29.89 -33.36
CA ALA A 123 26.01 30.78 -33.25
C ALA A 123 27.16 30.32 -34.15
N PHE A 124 27.41 29.02 -34.23
CA PHE A 124 28.44 28.43 -35.09
C PHE A 124 28.15 28.66 -36.58
N ASN A 125 26.90 28.46 -37.01
CA ASN A 125 26.49 28.72 -38.39
C ASN A 125 26.64 30.20 -38.75
N THR A 126 26.30 31.12 -37.85
CA THR A 126 26.55 32.57 -38.07
C THR A 126 28.03 32.86 -38.26
N VAL A 127 28.91 32.24 -37.47
CA VAL A 127 30.37 32.42 -37.61
C VAL A 127 30.88 31.87 -38.94
N ILE A 128 30.33 30.75 -39.43
CA ILE A 128 30.65 30.22 -40.75
C ILE A 128 30.21 31.17 -41.88
N ASP A 129 29.00 31.73 -41.78
CA ASP A 129 28.50 32.69 -42.76
C ASP A 129 29.33 33.98 -42.78
N GLU A 130 29.74 34.49 -41.61
CA GLU A 130 30.64 35.63 -41.53
C GLU A 130 32.01 35.33 -42.15
N ARG A 131 32.57 34.14 -41.89
CA ARG A 131 33.82 33.66 -42.49
C ARG A 131 33.75 33.61 -44.02
N THR A 132 32.71 33.01 -44.56
CA THR A 132 32.53 32.90 -46.03
C THR A 132 32.34 34.28 -46.66
N LYS A 133 31.60 35.18 -46.02
CA LYS A 133 31.46 36.57 -46.49
C LYS A 133 32.81 37.31 -46.50
N LEU A 134 33.62 37.15 -45.45
CA LEU A 134 34.97 37.71 -45.38
C LEU A 134 35.88 37.15 -46.48
N GLU A 135 35.83 35.85 -46.76
CA GLU A 135 36.60 35.24 -47.85
C GLU A 135 36.23 35.78 -49.23
N VAL A 136 34.93 35.97 -49.50
CA VAL A 136 34.46 36.58 -50.76
C VAL A 136 34.94 38.03 -50.86
N GLN A 137 34.83 38.81 -49.77
CA GLN A 137 35.34 40.18 -49.74
C GLN A 137 36.84 40.26 -50.02
N ILE A 138 37.65 39.37 -49.42
CA ILE A 138 39.09 39.29 -49.67
C ILE A 138 39.38 38.96 -51.14
N LYS A 139 38.66 38.00 -51.73
CA LYS A 139 38.83 37.66 -53.16
C LYS A 139 38.50 38.82 -54.08
N THR A 140 37.41 39.54 -53.81
CA THR A 140 37.03 40.73 -54.58
C THR A 140 38.08 41.83 -54.43
N LEU A 141 38.55 42.09 -53.21
CA LEU A 141 39.59 43.09 -52.94
C LEU A 141 40.90 42.75 -53.68
N ASN A 142 41.30 41.48 -53.67
CA ASN A 142 42.48 41.03 -54.41
C ASN A 142 42.32 41.20 -55.92
N ALA A 143 41.14 40.90 -56.48
CA ALA A 143 40.87 41.12 -57.89
C ALA A 143 40.87 42.61 -58.28
N GLU A 144 40.41 43.50 -57.39
CA GLU A 144 40.51 44.95 -57.58
C GLU A 144 41.98 45.43 -57.55
N ILE A 145 42.77 44.94 -56.58
CA ILE A 145 44.21 45.23 -56.50
C ILE A 145 44.94 44.76 -57.76
N ASP A 146 44.66 43.55 -58.26
CA ASP A 146 45.27 43.02 -59.48
C ASP A 146 44.91 43.86 -60.72
N ASN A 147 43.67 44.34 -60.81
CA ASN A 147 43.25 45.23 -61.88
C ASN A 147 43.91 46.63 -61.79
N LEU A 148 44.12 47.15 -60.59
CA LEU A 148 44.86 48.40 -60.37
C LEU A 148 46.34 48.25 -60.76
N ASN A 149 46.97 47.12 -60.38
CA ASN A 149 48.37 46.83 -60.71
C ASN A 149 48.62 46.62 -62.20
N LYS A 150 47.62 46.19 -62.99
CA LYS A 150 47.72 46.05 -64.45
C LYS A 150 47.50 47.38 -65.21
N LYS A 151 47.02 48.41 -64.52
CA LYS A 151 46.66 49.71 -65.12
C LYS A 151 47.75 50.79 -64.92
N ASN A 152 48.76 50.48 -64.10
CA ASN A 152 50.03 51.21 -63.95
C ASN A 152 51.14 50.46 -64.69
#